data_AF-A0A183U677-F1
#
_entry.id   AF-A0A183U677-F1
#
_cell.length_a   1.000
_cell.length_b   1.000
_cell.length_c   1.000
_cell.angle_alpha   90.00
_cell.angle_beta   90.00
_cell.angle_gamma   90.00
#
_symmetry.space_group_name_H-M   'P 1'
#
loop_
_entity.id
_entity.type
_entity.pdbx_description
1 polymer ?
#
loop_
_entity_poly.entity_id
_entity_poly.type
_entity_poly.pdbx_seq_one_letter_code
_entity_poly.pdbx_strand_id
1 'polypeptide(L)'
;MILSLIPEGVTDCIIYSSPDAGENRKNRGFCFLDFCDHKSASDAKRKIHAGKLRAWNLDLVVDWAEQQEEPDEETMAKVKVLYVRNLKEAVTEEQLKEMFAAHGEVDHVKKIKDYAFVHFNERDPAVKAMEALNGTVLEGVPIEISLAKPQSDKKKVLRGRGRGFGGPRGGGFGDYGGGFGG
;
A
#
# COMPACT_ATOMS: atom_id res chain seq x y z
N MET A 1 13.46 20.93 3.66
CA MET A 1 14.53 20.34 4.49
C MET A 1 14.35 18.82 4.63
N ILE A 2 14.09 18.10 3.52
CA ILE A 2 13.93 16.62 3.48
C ILE A 2 15.04 15.97 2.61
N LEU A 3 15.66 16.74 1.71
CA LEU A 3 16.58 16.24 0.68
C LEU A 3 17.99 15.90 1.19
N SER A 4 18.37 16.29 2.42
CA SER A 4 19.74 16.11 2.92
C SER A 4 20.03 14.73 3.53
N LEU A 5 19.06 13.81 3.54
CA LEU A 5 19.15 12.48 4.15
C LEU A 5 18.66 11.36 3.20
N ILE A 6 18.36 11.69 1.94
CA ILE A 6 17.91 10.71 0.97
C ILE A 6 19.11 9.83 0.58
N PRO A 7 19.03 8.49 0.73
CA PRO A 7 20.07 7.59 0.26
C PRO A 7 20.42 7.85 -1.21
N GLU A 8 21.69 7.72 -1.58
CA GLU A 8 22.09 7.77 -2.98
C GLU A 8 21.32 6.72 -3.81
N GLY A 9 20.90 7.11 -5.01
CA GLY A 9 20.19 6.23 -5.95
C GLY A 9 18.66 6.18 -5.76
N VAL A 10 18.08 6.96 -4.85
CA VAL A 10 16.61 7.13 -4.78
C VAL A 10 16.11 7.90 -6.00
N THR A 11 15.11 7.35 -6.68
CA THR A 11 14.45 7.94 -7.85
C THR A 11 13.10 8.57 -7.50
N ASP A 12 12.39 8.02 -6.52
CA ASP A 12 11.10 8.55 -6.08
C ASP A 12 10.87 8.33 -4.58
N CYS A 13 10.08 9.20 -3.97
CA CYS A 13 9.67 9.13 -2.57
C CYS A 13 8.16 9.32 -2.46
N ILE A 14 7.46 8.21 -2.28
CA ILE A 14 6.00 8.17 -2.24
C ILE A 14 5.56 8.35 -0.78
N ILE A 15 5.00 9.52 -0.47
CA ILE A 15 4.49 9.86 0.87
C ILE A 15 2.97 9.93 0.83
N TYR A 16 2.32 9.22 1.75
CA TYR A 16 0.88 9.30 1.92
C TYR A 16 0.53 10.31 3.01
N SER A 17 -0.27 11.32 2.65
CA SER A 17 -0.90 12.24 3.59
C SER A 17 -2.25 11.75 4.06
N SER A 18 -2.75 12.31 5.17
CA SER A 18 -4.14 12.10 5.60
C SER A 18 -4.88 13.42 5.44
N PRO A 19 -6.02 13.47 4.74
CA PRO A 19 -6.79 14.71 4.55
C PRO A 19 -7.37 15.25 5.86
N ASP A 20 -7.57 14.39 6.85
CA ASP A 20 -8.03 14.76 8.20
C ASP A 20 -6.88 15.18 9.15
N ALA A 21 -5.62 15.04 8.73
CA ALA A 21 -4.51 15.48 9.57
C ALA A 21 -4.42 17.00 9.58
N GLY A 22 -4.61 17.62 10.74
CA GLY A 22 -4.34 19.05 10.95
C GLY A 22 -2.90 19.42 10.57
N GLU A 23 -2.61 20.73 10.51
CA GLU A 23 -1.36 21.29 9.94
C GLU A 23 -0.05 20.65 10.42
N ASN A 24 -0.04 20.03 11.61
CA ASN A 24 1.16 19.51 12.27
C ASN A 24 1.48 18.02 12.03
N ARG A 25 0.69 17.23 11.27
CA ARG A 25 1.05 15.83 10.96
C ARG A 25 0.61 15.35 9.58
N LYS A 26 1.18 15.97 8.54
CA LYS A 26 0.78 15.77 7.14
C LYS A 26 1.14 14.41 6.52
N ASN A 27 1.90 13.52 7.18
CA ASN A 27 2.26 12.21 6.66
C ASN A 27 1.80 11.07 7.58
N ARG A 28 1.54 9.90 7.02
CA ARG A 28 1.04 8.71 7.75
C ARG A 28 2.10 7.97 8.57
N GLY A 29 3.29 8.56 8.77
CA GLY A 29 4.38 7.95 9.51
C GLY A 29 5.19 6.91 8.74
N PHE A 30 4.94 6.78 7.43
CA PHE A 30 5.72 5.93 6.52
C PHE A 30 5.81 6.57 5.12
N CYS A 31 6.78 6.12 4.34
CA CYS A 31 6.94 6.44 2.93
C CYS A 31 7.53 5.22 2.21
N PHE A 32 7.39 5.19 0.88
CA PHE A 32 8.10 4.24 0.03
C PHE A 32 9.19 4.99 -0.72
N LEU A 33 10.33 4.31 -0.89
CA LEU A 33 11.46 4.83 -1.64
C LEU A 33 11.72 3.90 -2.82
N ASP A 34 11.61 4.45 -4.02
CA ASP A 34 12.05 3.76 -5.23
C ASP A 34 13.51 4.07 -5.47
N PHE A 35 14.26 3.05 -5.86
CA PHE A 35 15.67 3.17 -6.21
C PHE A 35 15.87 2.83 -7.68
N CYS A 36 16.89 3.41 -8.30
CA CYS A 36 17.26 3.10 -9.67
C CYS A 36 17.60 1.62 -9.88
N ASP A 37 18.04 0.93 -8.82
CA ASP A 37 18.38 -0.48 -8.86
C ASP A 37 18.27 -1.16 -7.49
N HIS A 38 18.17 -2.50 -7.51
CA HIS A 38 18.04 -3.33 -6.32
C HIS A 38 19.28 -3.28 -5.41
N LYS A 39 20.48 -3.08 -5.96
CA LYS A 39 21.73 -3.05 -5.19
C LYS A 39 21.76 -1.81 -4.31
N SER A 40 21.43 -0.65 -4.87
CA SER A 40 21.30 0.63 -4.17
C SER A 40 20.26 0.55 -3.04
N ALA A 41 19.09 -0.04 -3.31
CA ALA A 41 18.06 -0.28 -2.29
C ALA A 41 18.53 -1.23 -1.17
N SER A 42 19.24 -2.31 -1.53
CA SER A 42 19.76 -3.30 -0.58
C SER A 42 20.83 -2.70 0.32
N ASP A 43 21.72 -1.90 -0.25
CA ASP A 43 22.76 -1.19 0.49
C ASP A 43 22.15 -0.15 1.44
N ALA A 44 21.13 0.60 1.00
CA ALA A 44 20.39 1.52 1.86
C ALA A 44 19.71 0.81 3.02
N LYS A 45 18.97 -0.28 2.76
CA LYS A 45 18.32 -1.11 3.79
C LYS A 45 19.33 -1.62 4.81
N ARG A 46 20.48 -2.17 4.36
CA ARG A 46 21.55 -2.65 5.26
C ARG A 46 22.12 -1.55 6.14
N LYS A 47 22.36 -0.34 5.58
CA LYS A 47 22.89 0.81 6.33
C LYS A 47 21.93 1.28 7.43
N ILE A 48 20.62 1.28 7.15
CA ILE A 48 19.58 1.66 8.13
C ILE A 48 19.51 0.64 9.26
N HIS A 49 19.44 -0.66 8.94
CA HIS A 49 19.45 -1.74 9.94
C HIS A 49 20.72 -1.75 10.82
N ALA A 50 21.87 -1.38 10.25
CA ALA A 50 23.13 -1.27 11.00
C ALA A 50 23.24 0.02 11.84
N GLY A 51 22.21 0.88 11.88
CA GLY A 51 22.24 2.17 12.58
C GLY A 51 23.19 3.21 11.96
N LYS A 52 23.77 2.91 10.79
CA LYS A 52 24.72 3.79 10.08
C LYS A 52 24.02 4.92 9.32
N LEU A 53 22.71 4.78 9.11
CA LEU A 53 21.86 5.80 8.51
C LEU A 53 20.65 6.02 9.42
N ARG A 54 20.58 7.20 10.06
CA ARG A 54 19.42 7.62 10.86
C ARG A 54 18.89 8.93 10.29
N ALA A 55 17.64 8.95 9.86
CA ALA A 55 16.97 10.19 9.49
C ALA A 55 16.24 10.76 10.71
N TRP A 56 16.40 12.07 10.94
CA TRP A 56 15.70 12.80 12.01
C TRP A 56 15.90 12.26 13.44
N ASN A 57 17.02 11.58 13.71
CA ASN A 57 17.28 10.87 14.98
C ASN A 57 16.21 9.84 15.37
N LEU A 58 15.43 9.36 14.40
CA LEU A 58 14.42 8.33 14.59
C LEU A 58 15.00 6.95 14.28
N ASP A 59 14.52 5.95 15.01
CA ASP A 59 14.74 4.55 14.66
C ASP A 59 13.75 4.16 13.57
N LEU A 60 14.28 4.03 12.34
CA LEU A 60 13.48 3.69 11.18
C LEU A 60 13.37 2.17 11.06
N VAL A 61 12.15 1.69 10.83
CA VAL A 61 11.89 0.31 10.38
C VAL A 61 11.82 0.33 8.86
N VAL A 62 12.62 -0.53 8.22
CA VAL A 62 12.67 -0.63 6.76
C VAL A 62 12.49 -2.08 6.34
N ASP A 63 11.52 -2.29 5.47
CA ASP A 63 11.24 -3.57 4.82
C ASP A 63 11.13 -3.43 3.32
N TRP A 64 11.20 -4.57 2.64
CA TRP A 64 10.96 -4.60 1.21
C TRP A 64 9.47 -4.38 0.96
N ALA A 65 9.15 -3.44 0.08
CA ALA A 65 7.79 -3.28 -0.40
C ALA A 65 7.37 -4.50 -1.23
N GLU A 66 6.12 -4.95 -1.08
CA GLU A 66 5.54 -5.87 -2.05
C GLU A 66 5.46 -5.14 -3.40
N GLN A 67 6.18 -5.63 -4.41
CA GLN A 67 6.07 -5.11 -5.77
C GLN A 67 4.63 -5.29 -6.22
N GLN A 68 3.92 -4.18 -6.43
CA GLN A 68 2.58 -4.24 -7.00
C GLN A 68 2.72 -4.59 -8.47
N GLU A 69 2.12 -5.70 -8.89
CA GLU A 69 2.01 -6.03 -10.31
C GLU A 69 1.18 -4.94 -10.98
N GLU A 70 1.76 -4.30 -11.99
CA GLU A 70 1.02 -3.40 -12.84
C GLU A 70 0.22 -4.25 -13.83
N PRO A 71 -1.12 -4.19 -13.78
CA PRO A 71 -1.95 -4.87 -14.76
C PRO A 71 -1.62 -4.35 -16.16
N ASP A 72 -1.66 -5.24 -17.15
CA ASP A 72 -1.49 -4.87 -18.55
C ASP A 72 -2.63 -3.95 -19.05
N GLU A 73 -2.40 -3.29 -20.18
CA GLU A 73 -3.36 -2.34 -20.75
C GLU A 73 -4.70 -3.00 -21.10
N GLU A 74 -4.72 -4.27 -21.52
CA GLU A 74 -5.96 -4.99 -21.86
C GLU A 74 -6.80 -5.25 -20.61
N THR A 75 -6.14 -5.60 -19.51
CA THR A 75 -6.77 -5.75 -18.20
C THR A 75 -7.32 -4.42 -17.70
N MET A 76 -6.52 -3.35 -17.75
CA MET A 76 -6.98 -1.99 -17.38
C MET A 76 -8.11 -1.49 -18.29
N ALA A 77 -8.15 -1.95 -19.55
CA ALA A 77 -9.21 -1.64 -20.49
C ALA A 77 -10.58 -2.26 -20.15
N LYS A 78 -10.66 -3.13 -19.15
CA LYS A 78 -11.93 -3.74 -18.72
C LYS A 78 -12.38 -3.22 -17.35
N VAL A 79 -11.58 -2.38 -16.70
CA VAL A 79 -11.87 -1.86 -15.36
C VAL A 79 -13.03 -0.87 -15.41
N LYS A 80 -14.03 -1.14 -14.57
CA LYS A 80 -15.23 -0.29 -14.36
C LYS A 80 -15.27 0.33 -12.97
N VAL A 81 -14.19 0.18 -12.21
CA VAL A 81 -14.11 0.58 -10.81
C VAL A 81 -13.15 1.74 -10.70
N LEU A 82 -13.61 2.82 -10.08
CA LEU A 82 -12.77 3.97 -9.77
C LEU A 82 -12.24 3.84 -8.35
N TYR A 83 -10.96 4.13 -8.20
CA TYR A 83 -10.30 4.36 -6.92
C TYR A 83 -10.27 5.87 -6.66
N VAL A 84 -10.96 6.30 -5.61
CA VAL A 84 -11.05 7.70 -5.19
C VAL A 84 -10.24 7.84 -3.90
N ARG A 85 -9.23 8.71 -3.88
CA ARG A 85 -8.38 8.96 -2.70
C ARG A 85 -8.48 10.41 -2.24
N ASN A 86 -7.88 10.66 -1.08
CA ASN A 86 -7.84 11.97 -0.43
C ASN A 86 -9.22 12.44 0.08
N LEU A 87 -10.04 11.49 0.53
CA LEU A 87 -11.36 11.75 1.10
C LEU A 87 -11.25 12.04 2.60
N LYS A 88 -11.96 13.05 3.09
CA LYS A 88 -12.12 13.23 4.54
C LYS A 88 -12.96 12.13 5.16
N GLU A 89 -12.79 11.93 6.46
CA GLU A 89 -13.59 10.96 7.22
C GLU A 89 -15.09 11.29 7.17
N ALA A 90 -15.44 12.59 7.14
CA ALA A 90 -16.81 13.08 7.06
C ALA A 90 -17.54 12.74 5.74
N VAL A 91 -16.80 12.46 4.66
CA VAL A 91 -17.41 12.09 3.36
C VAL A 91 -18.11 10.73 3.49
N THR A 92 -19.37 10.63 3.09
CA THR A 92 -20.12 9.36 3.17
C THR A 92 -20.18 8.62 1.84
N GLU A 93 -20.54 7.33 1.88
CA GLU A 93 -20.72 6.51 0.68
C GLU A 93 -21.89 7.03 -0.17
N GLU A 94 -22.94 7.54 0.46
CA GLU A 94 -24.11 8.14 -0.19
C GLU A 94 -23.74 9.40 -0.96
N GLN A 95 -22.96 10.30 -0.34
CA GLN A 95 -22.48 11.53 -1.00
C GLN A 95 -21.65 11.21 -2.26
N LEU A 96 -20.76 10.22 -2.15
CA LEU A 96 -20.01 9.73 -3.31
C LEU A 96 -20.96 9.15 -4.36
N LYS A 97 -21.89 8.28 -3.96
CA LYS A 97 -22.83 7.64 -4.89
C LYS A 97 -23.63 8.68 -5.68
N GLU A 98 -24.18 9.70 -5.02
CA GLU A 98 -24.92 10.78 -5.67
C GLU A 98 -24.06 11.58 -6.64
N MET A 99 -22.84 11.95 -6.22
CA MET A 99 -21.89 12.69 -7.06
C MET A 99 -21.51 11.91 -8.33
N PHE A 100 -21.24 10.61 -8.20
CA PHE A 100 -20.85 9.77 -9.33
C PHE A 100 -22.04 9.35 -10.21
N ALA A 101 -23.25 9.27 -9.66
CA ALA A 101 -24.47 8.92 -10.39
C ALA A 101 -24.83 9.90 -11.51
N ALA A 102 -24.36 11.15 -11.44
CA ALA A 102 -24.54 12.14 -12.50
C ALA A 102 -23.87 11.75 -13.84
N HIS A 103 -22.88 10.86 -13.80
CA HIS A 103 -22.11 10.43 -14.98
C HIS A 103 -22.55 9.06 -15.53
N GLY A 104 -23.32 8.29 -14.76
CA GLY A 104 -23.93 7.02 -15.17
C GLY A 104 -24.33 6.15 -13.98
N GLU A 105 -24.76 4.92 -14.26
CA GLU A 105 -25.30 4.03 -13.23
C GLU A 105 -24.18 3.45 -12.33
N VAL A 106 -24.25 3.81 -11.04
CA VAL A 106 -23.36 3.33 -9.98
C VAL A 106 -24.01 2.13 -9.28
N ASP A 107 -23.36 0.97 -9.36
CA ASP A 107 -23.76 -0.27 -8.71
C ASP A 107 -23.64 -0.13 -7.19
N HIS A 108 -22.42 0.10 -6.70
CA HIS A 108 -22.15 0.32 -5.29
C HIS A 108 -20.89 1.16 -5.06
N VAL A 109 -20.82 1.76 -3.87
CA VAL A 109 -19.66 2.48 -3.37
C VAL A 109 -19.17 1.77 -2.12
N LYS A 110 -17.85 1.63 -1.98
CA LYS A 110 -17.22 1.09 -0.78
C LYS A 110 -16.14 2.05 -0.29
N LYS A 111 -16.42 2.79 0.77
CA LYS A 111 -15.48 3.69 1.43
C LYS A 111 -14.68 2.96 2.51
N ILE A 112 -13.39 3.23 2.54
CA ILE A 112 -12.46 2.73 3.55
C ILE A 112 -11.60 3.91 3.99
N LYS A 113 -11.89 4.45 5.17
CA LYS A 113 -11.21 5.62 5.75
C LYS A 113 -11.20 6.81 4.78
N ASP A 114 -10.03 7.07 4.17
CA ASP A 114 -9.71 8.22 3.34
C ASP A 114 -9.74 7.93 1.82
N TYR A 115 -10.20 6.74 1.44
CA TYR A 115 -10.37 6.38 0.04
C TYR A 115 -11.63 5.56 -0.16
N ALA A 116 -12.10 5.44 -1.39
CA ALA A 116 -13.28 4.69 -1.76
C ALA A 116 -13.11 4.00 -3.11
N PHE A 117 -13.88 2.93 -3.31
CA PHE A 117 -14.07 2.28 -4.59
C PHE A 117 -15.49 2.55 -5.08
N VAL A 118 -15.61 3.06 -6.30
CA VAL A 118 -16.90 3.33 -6.95
C VAL A 118 -17.07 2.37 -8.11
N HIS A 119 -18.06 1.49 -8.03
CA HIS A 119 -18.33 0.48 -9.03
C HIS A 119 -19.40 0.99 -10.00
N PHE A 120 -19.03 1.13 -11.28
CA PHE A 120 -19.98 1.43 -12.34
C PHE A 120 -20.43 0.16 -13.06
N ASN A 121 -21.64 0.19 -13.61
CA ASN A 121 -22.14 -0.88 -14.47
C ASN A 121 -21.38 -0.96 -15.81
N GLU A 122 -20.96 0.19 -16.32
CA GLU A 122 -20.29 0.34 -17.61
C GLU A 122 -18.96 1.08 -17.47
N ARG A 123 -18.04 0.82 -18.41
CA ARG A 123 -16.72 1.46 -18.41
C ARG A 123 -16.78 2.92 -18.83
N ASP A 124 -17.55 3.24 -19.87
CA ASP A 124 -17.58 4.60 -20.43
C ASP A 124 -18.03 5.66 -19.40
N PRO A 125 -19.08 5.43 -18.60
CA PRO A 125 -19.41 6.29 -17.47
C PRO A 125 -18.29 6.45 -16.45
N ALA A 126 -17.58 5.36 -16.12
CA ALA A 126 -16.48 5.40 -15.15
C ALA A 126 -15.34 6.31 -15.65
N VAL A 127 -14.94 6.16 -16.91
CA VAL A 127 -13.88 7.00 -17.51
C VAL A 127 -14.31 8.47 -17.57
N LYS A 128 -15.55 8.75 -17.99
CA LYS A 128 -16.10 10.11 -18.00
C LYS A 128 -16.15 10.74 -16.62
N ALA A 129 -16.59 9.98 -15.61
CA ALA A 129 -16.64 10.45 -14.23
C ALA A 129 -15.23 10.71 -13.68
N MET A 130 -14.27 9.84 -13.98
CA MET A 130 -12.87 10.04 -13.62
C MET A 130 -12.33 11.34 -14.21
N GLU A 131 -12.49 11.56 -15.52
CA GLU A 131 -12.00 12.77 -16.18
C GLU A 131 -12.68 14.05 -15.68
N ALA A 132 -13.98 13.98 -15.38
CA ALA A 132 -14.77 15.14 -14.95
C ALA A 132 -14.57 15.50 -13.47
N LEU A 133 -14.42 14.50 -12.59
CA LEU A 133 -14.40 14.70 -11.14
C LEU A 133 -13.00 14.67 -10.54
N ASN A 134 -11.98 14.22 -11.27
CA ASN A 134 -10.61 14.20 -10.75
C ASN A 134 -10.13 15.63 -10.46
N GLY A 135 -9.64 15.85 -9.24
CA GLY A 135 -9.20 17.16 -8.76
C GLY A 135 -10.32 18.07 -8.22
N THR A 136 -11.59 17.63 -8.26
CA THR A 136 -12.69 18.40 -7.66
C THR A 136 -12.54 18.51 -6.15
N VAL A 137 -13.00 19.62 -5.58
CA VAL A 137 -12.87 19.88 -4.15
C VAL A 137 -14.09 19.33 -3.43
N LEU A 138 -13.87 18.35 -2.55
CA LEU A 138 -14.88 17.77 -1.67
C LEU A 138 -14.47 18.02 -0.21
N GLU A 139 -15.37 18.61 0.57
CA GLU A 139 -15.09 18.99 1.98
C GLU A 139 -13.79 19.82 2.15
N GLY A 140 -13.48 20.67 1.16
CA GLY A 140 -12.30 21.54 1.17
C GLY A 140 -10.97 20.86 0.81
N VAL A 141 -11.01 19.62 0.31
CA VAL A 141 -9.82 18.88 -0.14
C VAL A 141 -10.02 18.40 -1.58
N PRO A 142 -9.01 18.55 -2.48
CA PRO A 142 -9.11 18.02 -3.84
C PRO A 142 -9.07 16.48 -3.81
N ILE A 143 -10.10 15.84 -4.34
CA ILE A 143 -10.14 14.39 -4.49
C ILE A 143 -9.30 13.98 -5.69
N GLU A 144 -8.72 12.79 -5.62
CA GLU A 144 -7.99 12.22 -6.75
C GLU A 144 -8.62 10.90 -7.17
N ILE A 145 -8.79 10.71 -8.47
CA ILE A 145 -9.53 9.59 -9.05
C ILE A 145 -8.66 8.91 -10.10
N SER A 146 -8.54 7.59 -10.00
CA SER A 146 -7.86 6.74 -10.97
C SER A 146 -8.65 5.45 -11.19
N LEU A 147 -8.39 4.73 -12.29
CA LEU A 147 -8.88 3.37 -12.44
C LEU A 147 -8.31 2.47 -11.33
N ALA A 148 -9.16 1.70 -10.67
CA ALA A 148 -8.71 0.78 -9.62
C ALA A 148 -7.85 -0.32 -10.25
N LYS A 149 -6.67 -0.58 -9.68
CA LYS A 149 -5.85 -1.73 -10.07
C LYS A 149 -6.61 -3.01 -9.66
N PRO A 150 -7.03 -3.88 -10.59
CA PRO A 150 -7.69 -5.12 -10.23
C PRO A 150 -6.77 -5.96 -9.36
N GLN A 151 -7.31 -6.51 -8.28
CA GLN A 151 -6.54 -7.44 -7.47
C GLN A 151 -6.35 -8.72 -8.28
N SER A 152 -5.11 -9.04 -8.63
CA SER A 152 -4.78 -10.37 -9.14
C SER A 152 -5.22 -11.41 -8.11
N ASP A 153 -5.98 -12.43 -8.50
CA ASP A 153 -6.48 -13.54 -7.67
C ASP A 153 -5.37 -14.45 -7.07
N LYS A 154 -4.17 -13.92 -6.82
CA LYS A 154 -3.03 -14.67 -6.26
C LYS A 154 -3.18 -14.96 -4.76
N LYS A 155 -4.23 -14.48 -4.09
CA LYS A 155 -4.39 -14.55 -2.62
C LYS A 155 -5.48 -15.51 -2.11
N LYS A 156 -5.71 -16.64 -2.77
CA LYS A 156 -6.37 -17.81 -2.13
C LYS A 156 -5.46 -19.01 -1.83
N VAL A 157 -4.16 -18.97 -2.16
CA VAL A 157 -3.25 -20.12 -1.93
C VAL A 157 -2.32 -19.95 -0.72
N LEU A 158 -2.21 -18.76 -0.12
CA LEU A 158 -1.27 -18.51 1.00
C LEU A 158 -1.93 -18.20 2.36
N ARG A 159 -3.16 -18.69 2.60
CA ARG A 159 -3.76 -18.68 3.95
C ARG A 159 -3.80 -20.06 4.63
N GLY A 160 -3.07 -21.04 4.07
CA GLY A 160 -3.06 -22.43 4.54
C GLY A 160 -1.68 -23.04 4.79
N ARG A 161 -0.60 -22.25 4.91
CA ARG A 161 0.74 -22.80 5.25
C ARG A 161 1.40 -21.99 6.37
N GLY A 162 1.45 -22.59 7.56
CA GLY A 162 2.53 -22.31 8.51
C GLY A 162 2.16 -21.67 9.85
N ARG A 163 1.20 -22.22 10.59
CA ARG A 163 1.24 -22.19 12.06
C ARG A 163 0.99 -23.59 12.61
N GLY A 164 1.87 -24.52 12.25
CA GLY A 164 2.06 -25.77 12.98
C GLY A 164 3.07 -25.53 14.09
N PHE A 165 2.60 -25.13 15.27
CA PHE A 165 3.39 -25.23 16.50
C PHE A 165 3.36 -26.71 16.92
N GLY A 166 4.05 -27.56 16.15
CA GLY A 166 4.25 -28.97 16.43
C GLY A 166 5.59 -29.14 17.14
N GLY A 167 5.58 -29.13 18.47
CA GLY A 167 6.75 -29.48 19.27
C GLY A 167 7.23 -30.90 18.93
N PRO A 168 8.55 -31.16 18.82
CA PRO A 168 9.03 -32.50 18.56
C PRO A 168 8.72 -33.43 19.73
N ARG A 169 7.90 -34.45 19.48
CA ARG A 169 7.73 -35.62 20.33
C ARG A 169 8.28 -36.82 19.57
N GLY A 170 9.25 -37.50 20.19
CA GLY A 170 9.90 -38.72 19.72
C GLY A 170 11.36 -38.64 20.10
N GLY A 171 11.91 -39.45 21.00
CA GLY A 171 11.64 -40.85 21.30
C GLY A 171 13.02 -41.50 21.27
N GLY A 172 13.43 -42.11 22.39
CA GLY A 172 14.83 -42.45 22.67
C GLY A 172 15.46 -43.51 21.75
N PHE A 173 16.79 -43.66 21.88
CA PHE A 173 17.51 -44.92 22.12
C PHE A 173 19.03 -44.69 21.98
N GLY A 174 19.81 -45.27 22.89
CA GLY A 174 21.10 -45.88 22.55
C GLY A 174 22.37 -45.05 22.72
N ASP A 175 22.98 -45.19 23.91
CA ASP A 175 24.33 -45.76 24.11
C ASP A 175 25.45 -45.41 23.11
N TYR A 176 26.54 -44.79 23.58
CA TYR A 176 27.93 -45.24 23.37
C TYR A 176 28.92 -44.37 24.17
N GLY A 177 29.50 -44.97 25.22
CA GLY A 177 30.95 -44.97 25.48
C GLY A 177 31.68 -43.73 26.04
N GLY A 178 32.22 -43.89 27.25
CA GLY A 178 33.68 -43.70 27.46
C GLY A 178 34.17 -42.59 28.40
N GLY A 179 34.42 -42.93 29.66
CA GLY A 179 35.79 -42.92 30.23
C GLY A 179 36.41 -41.63 30.83
N PHE A 180 36.76 -41.76 32.12
CA PHE A 180 37.98 -41.31 32.82
C PHE A 180 38.07 -39.99 33.60
N GLY A 181 38.64 -40.16 34.81
CA GLY A 181 39.39 -39.18 35.61
C GLY A 181 38.60 -38.67 36.81
N GLY A 182 38.99 -38.85 38.07
CA GLY A 182 40.23 -39.29 38.71
C GLY A 182 40.13 -38.86 40.17
#